data_AF-A0A380FG97-F1
#
_entry.id   AF-A0A380FG97-F1
#
_cell.length_a   1.000
_cell.length_b   1.000
_cell.length_c   1.000
_cell.angle_alpha   90.00
_cell.angle_beta   90.00
_cell.angle_gamma   90.00
#
_symmetry.space_group_name_H-M   'P 1'
#
loop_
_entity.id
_entity.type
_entity.pdbx_description
1 polymer ?
#
loop_
_entity_poly.entity_id
_entity_poly.type
_entity_poly.pdbx_seq_one_letter_code
_entity_poly.pdbx_strand_id
1 'polypeptide(L)'
;MTTETLNISEAQLVEYSQAHNEPAWMTELRKEALKLTETLEMPKPDKTKINRWDFDSFKQHETTGSVFQSLEELPNAVKRNYRCRKF
;
A
#
# COMPACT_ATOMS: atom_id res chain seq x y z
N MET A 1 -20.34 0.03 -14.29
CA MET A 1 -19.03 0.51 -13.85
C MET A 1 -19.10 0.62 -12.34
N THR A 2 -18.48 -0.32 -11.63
CA THR A 2 -18.45 -0.27 -10.16
C THR A 2 -17.29 0.63 -9.79
N THR A 3 -17.56 1.88 -9.42
CA THR A 3 -16.57 2.77 -8.83
C THR A 3 -16.37 2.30 -7.40
N GLU A 4 -15.42 1.40 -7.21
CA GLU A 4 -14.99 0.95 -5.89
C GLU A 4 -14.25 2.14 -5.25
N THR A 5 -14.87 2.74 -4.24
CA THR A 5 -14.32 3.87 -3.48
C THR A 5 -13.07 3.41 -2.73
N LEU A 6 -11.92 3.95 -3.11
CA LEU A 6 -10.65 3.74 -2.40
C LEU A 6 -10.76 4.19 -0.94
N ASN A 7 -10.19 3.41 -0.02
CA ASN A 7 -10.20 3.70 1.41
C ASN A 7 -9.17 4.77 1.85
N ILE A 8 -8.77 5.67 0.94
CA ILE A 8 -7.69 6.65 1.15
C ILE A 8 -8.25 8.06 0.98
N SER A 9 -8.00 8.93 1.96
CA SER A 9 -8.39 10.35 1.90
C SER A 9 -7.26 11.25 1.40
N GLU A 10 -7.60 12.40 0.82
CA GLU A 10 -6.61 13.41 0.40
C GLU A 10 -5.74 13.89 1.58
N ALA A 11 -6.32 14.00 2.79
CA ALA A 11 -5.59 14.39 3.99
C ALA A 11 -4.48 13.39 4.35
N GLN A 12 -4.78 12.08 4.29
CA GLN A 12 -3.79 11.02 4.55
C GLN A 12 -2.65 11.03 3.52
N LEU A 13 -2.91 11.37 2.26
CA LEU A 13 -1.88 11.50 1.22
C LEU A 13 -0.96 12.70 1.45
N VAL A 14 -1.52 13.82 1.93
CA VAL A 14 -0.72 15.01 2.27
C VAL A 14 0.15 14.72 3.50
N GLU A 15 -0.42 14.10 4.53
CA GLU A 15 0.32 13.68 5.73
C GLU A 15 1.44 12.69 5.37
N TYR A 16 1.17 11.70 4.51
CA TYR A 16 2.17 10.77 3.97
C TYR A 16 3.33 11.51 3.28
N SER A 17 3.00 12.45 2.40
CA SER A 17 4.00 13.18 1.60
C SER A 17 4.87 14.08 2.48
N GLN A 18 4.27 14.70 3.50
CA GLN A 18 4.98 15.49 4.52
C GLN A 18 5.86 14.60 5.40
N ALA A 19 5.37 13.45 5.85
CA ALA A 19 6.13 12.50 6.66
C ALA A 19 7.40 11.98 5.93
N HIS A 20 7.33 11.84 4.61
CA HIS A 20 8.43 11.39 3.77
C HIS A 20 9.33 12.52 3.22
N ASN A 21 9.12 13.77 3.63
CA ASN A 21 9.86 14.95 3.14
C ASN A 21 9.91 15.04 1.61
N GLU A 22 8.78 14.76 0.96
CA GLU A 22 8.70 14.78 -0.49
C GLU A 22 8.61 16.20 -1.05
N PRO A 23 9.08 16.42 -2.29
CA PRO A 23 8.95 17.71 -2.95
C PRO A 23 7.49 17.99 -3.33
N ALA A 24 7.10 19.27 -3.30
CA ALA A 24 5.70 19.70 -3.48
C ALA A 24 5.03 19.20 -4.77
N TRP A 25 5.79 19.05 -5.86
CA TRP A 25 5.25 18.52 -7.13
C TRP A 25 4.75 17.08 -7.00
N MET A 26 5.34 16.28 -6.10
CA MET A 26 4.94 14.89 -5.87
C MET A 26 3.63 14.81 -5.10
N THR A 27 3.43 15.69 -4.12
CA THR A 27 2.16 15.82 -3.39
C THR A 27 1.02 16.18 -4.32
N GLU A 28 1.22 17.14 -5.21
CA GLU A 28 0.21 17.55 -6.20
C GLU A 28 -0.10 16.41 -7.18
N LEU A 29 0.91 15.71 -7.68
CA LEU A 29 0.72 14.55 -8.55
C LEU A 29 -0.11 13.43 -7.88
N ARG A 30 0.08 13.19 -6.57
CA ARG A 30 -0.75 12.23 -5.83
C ARG A 30 -2.20 12.67 -5.71
N LYS A 31 -2.45 13.97 -5.46
CA LYS A 31 -3.83 14.52 -5.43
C LYS A 31 -4.52 14.37 -6.77
N GLU A 32 -3.80 14.66 -7.86
CA GLU A 32 -4.31 14.48 -9.22
C GLU A 32 -4.60 13.01 -9.51
N ALA A 33 -3.70 12.10 -9.13
CA ALA A 33 -3.88 10.67 -9.31
C ALA A 33 -5.12 10.15 -8.56
N LEU A 34 -5.37 10.59 -7.32
CA LEU A 34 -6.57 10.20 -6.56
C LEU A 34 -7.86 10.56 -7.33
N LYS A 35 -7.93 11.79 -7.86
CA LYS A 35 -9.07 12.25 -8.68
C LYS A 35 -9.23 11.45 -9.97
N LEU A 36 -8.12 11.12 -10.62
CA LEU A 36 -8.14 10.32 -11.85
C LEU A 36 -8.61 8.89 -11.58
N THR A 37 -8.37 8.34 -10.40
CA THR A 37 -8.73 6.94 -10.08
C THR A 37 -10.24 6.71 -10.03
N GLU A 38 -11.04 7.74 -9.73
CA GLU A 38 -12.50 7.67 -9.81
C GLU A 38 -13.03 7.63 -11.26
N THR A 39 -12.24 8.11 -12.22
CA THR A 39 -12.67 8.33 -13.61
C THR A 39 -12.07 7.33 -14.59
N LEU A 40 -10.89 6.80 -14.30
CA LEU A 40 -10.14 5.96 -15.22
C LEU A 40 -10.52 4.48 -15.05
N GLU A 41 -10.79 3.80 -16.17
CA GLU A 41 -11.00 2.36 -16.15
C GLU A 41 -9.71 1.59 -15.84
N MET A 42 -9.86 0.42 -15.21
CA MET A 42 -8.75 -0.50 -14.98
C MET A 42 -8.06 -0.89 -16.30
N PRO A 43 -6.71 -0.91 -16.34
CA PRO A 43 -6.00 -1.31 -17.55
C PRO A 43 -6.31 -2.78 -17.88
N LYS A 44 -6.29 -3.11 -19.17
CA LYS A 44 -6.52 -4.48 -19.68
C LYS A 44 -5.21 -5.06 -20.23
N PRO A 45 -4.26 -5.49 -19.37
CA PRO A 45 -3.03 -6.11 -19.82
C PRO A 45 -3.30 -7.42 -20.55
N ASP A 46 -2.59 -7.61 -21.65
CA ASP A 46 -2.79 -8.72 -22.59
C ASP A 46 -2.37 -10.08 -21.99
N LYS A 47 -1.32 -10.07 -21.15
CA LYS A 47 -0.71 -11.29 -20.60
C LYS A 47 -1.21 -11.69 -19.21
N THR A 48 -1.82 -10.76 -18.47
CA THR A 48 -2.16 -10.99 -17.06
C THR A 48 -3.49 -10.34 -16.73
N LYS A 49 -4.46 -11.13 -16.23
CA LYS A 49 -5.74 -10.60 -15.76
C LYS A 49 -5.58 -10.01 -14.36
N ILE A 50 -5.44 -8.68 -14.29
CA ILE A 50 -5.30 -7.93 -13.02
C ILE A 50 -6.64 -7.55 -12.39
N ASN A 51 -7.75 -7.81 -13.06
CA ASN A 51 -9.10 -7.51 -12.57
C ASN A 51 -9.56 -8.35 -11.38
N ARG A 52 -8.77 -9.37 -10.98
CA ARG A 52 -9.05 -10.23 -9.83
C ARG A 52 -8.11 -9.97 -8.66
N TRP A 53 -7.24 -8.98 -8.77
CA TRP A 53 -6.31 -8.62 -7.71
C TRP A 53 -7.02 -7.70 -6.73
N ASP A 54 -6.79 -7.94 -5.45
CA ASP A 54 -7.34 -7.15 -4.37
C ASP A 54 -6.41 -5.98 -4.07
N PHE A 55 -6.84 -4.77 -4.42
CA PHE A 55 -6.08 -3.52 -4.22
C PHE A 55 -6.67 -2.66 -3.09
N ASP A 56 -7.75 -3.11 -2.45
CA ASP A 56 -8.60 -2.25 -1.61
C ASP A 56 -8.77 -2.79 -0.19
N SER A 57 -8.45 -4.05 0.07
CA SER A 57 -8.58 -4.64 1.42
C SER A 57 -7.57 -4.13 2.46
N PHE A 58 -6.67 -3.22 2.09
CA PHE A 58 -5.67 -2.68 3.00
C PHE A 58 -6.32 -1.74 4.03
N LYS A 59 -6.25 -2.10 5.31
CA LYS A 59 -6.80 -1.29 6.42
C LYS A 59 -5.97 -0.04 6.76
N GLN A 60 -4.69 -0.03 6.39
CA GLN A 60 -3.76 1.06 6.67
C GLN A 60 -2.82 1.24 5.47
N HIS A 61 -2.74 2.48 4.97
CA HIS A 61 -1.86 2.87 3.86
C HIS A 61 -0.39 2.90 4.29
N GLU A 62 -0.12 3.24 5.56
CA GLU A 62 1.20 3.22 6.14
C GLU A 62 1.29 2.19 7.27
N THR A 63 2.41 1.48 7.31
CA THR A 63 2.80 0.68 8.46
C THR A 63 4.18 1.13 8.92
N THR A 64 4.26 1.62 10.15
CA THR A 64 5.56 1.90 10.76
C THR A 64 6.14 0.57 11.25
N GLY A 65 7.11 0.05 10.50
CA GLY A 65 7.85 -1.13 10.92
C GLY A 65 8.75 -0.81 12.11
N SER A 66 8.62 -1.55 13.20
CA SER A 66 9.60 -1.51 14.30
C SER A 66 10.86 -2.27 13.89
N VAL A 67 12.04 -1.67 14.06
CA VAL A 67 13.31 -2.38 13.92
C VAL A 67 13.45 -3.37 15.08
N PHE A 68 13.45 -4.66 14.77
CA PHE A 68 13.76 -5.71 15.75
C PHE A 68 15.28 -5.83 15.87
N GLN A 69 15.80 -5.80 17.09
CA GLN A 69 17.25 -5.93 17.33
C GLN A 69 17.68 -7.40 17.34
N SER A 70 16.76 -8.32 17.59
CA SER A 70 17.03 -9.75 17.67
C SER A 70 15.92 -10.62 17.05
N LEU A 71 16.28 -11.83 16.64
CA LEU A 71 15.33 -12.86 16.17
C LEU A 71 14.33 -13.28 17.26
N GLU A 72 14.66 -13.03 18.53
CA GLU A 72 13.86 -13.35 19.70
C GLU A 72 12.73 -12.35 19.95
N GLU A 73 12.78 -11.17 19.35
CA GLU A 73 11.70 -10.17 19.41
C GLU A 73 10.62 -10.41 18.35
N LEU A 74 10.88 -11.29 17.39
CA LEU A 74 9.93 -11.56 16.31
C LEU A 74 8.65 -12.23 16.83
N PRO A 75 7.48 -11.91 16.26
CA PRO A 75 6.23 -12.62 16.55
C PRO A 75 6.36 -14.14 16.32
N ASN A 76 5.69 -14.94 17.16
CA ASN A 76 5.78 -16.41 17.11
C ASN A 76 5.38 -17.00 15.76
N ALA A 77 4.43 -16.36 15.05
CA ALA A 77 4.02 -16.75 13.70
C ALA A 77 5.18 -16.68 12.69
N VAL A 78 6.07 -15.70 12.85
CA VAL A 78 7.24 -15.49 12.01
C VAL A 78 8.37 -16.45 12.41
N LYS A 79 8.65 -16.57 13.71
CA LYS A 79 9.69 -17.49 14.25
C LYS A 79 9.49 -18.94 13.81
N ARG A 80 8.23 -19.41 13.77
CA ARG A 80 7.90 -20.78 13.36
C ARG A 80 8.35 -21.08 11.92
N ASN A 81 8.16 -20.13 11.00
CA ASN A 81 8.55 -20.30 9.60
C ASN A 81 10.07 -20.26 9.39
N TYR A 82 10.81 -19.49 10.21
CA TYR A 82 12.28 -19.46 10.16
C TYR A 82 12.93 -20.76 10.65
N ARG A 83 12.33 -21.44 11.63
CA ARG A 83 12.88 -22.72 12.15
C ARG A 83 12.67 -23.90 11.19
N CYS A 84 11.59 -23.90 10.41
CA CYS A 84 11.26 -25.01 9.50
C CYS A 84 12.01 -25.01 8.16
N ARG A 85 12.76 -23.94 7.81
CA ARG A 85 13.60 -23.89 6.60
C ARG A 85 15.07 -24.26 6.85
N LYS A 86 15.42 -24.59 8.08
CA LYS A 86 16.77 -24.94 8.50
C LYS A 86 16.86 -26.43 8.82
N PHE A 87 16.39 -27.27 7.89
CA PHE A 87 16.70 -28.70 7.78
C PHE A 87 16.54 -29.11 6.33
#